data_AF-A0A5P9D8X1-F1
#
_entry.id   AF-A0A5P9D8X1-F1
#
_cell.length_a   1.000
_cell.length_b   1.000
_cell.length_c   1.000
_cell.angle_alpha   90.00
_cell.angle_beta   90.00
_cell.angle_gamma   90.00
#
_symmetry.space_group_name_H-M   'P 1'
#
loop_
_entity.id
_entity.type
_entity.pdbx_description
1 polymer ?
#
loop_
_entity_poly.entity_id
_entity_poly.type
_entity_poly.pdbx_seq_one_letter_code
_entity_poly.pdbx_strand_id
1 'polypeptide(L)'
;MTAALVIIPARLAATRLPRKPLADICGKPMIVRVLEQAQNADIGPVAVACDDKDIFDAIQDHGGQAVMTRVDHASGSDRIHEAVGLVDPDEKFEVVLNVQGDVPLIAPEAIRAAFAPLTVPDVQIGTIMTEFTNPDFRDDPNFVKAVTTPNGEGHHRALYFTRALAPSGEGPHYHHIGIYAYRRSALAKFVALSPSPLELREKLEQLRALEAGMRIDVSVIDSAPMDVNTPEDLERARAAYRTS
;
A
#
# COMPACT_ATOMS: atom_id res chain seq x y z
N MET A 1 2.51 -3.67 -21.23
CA MET A 1 1.97 -3.86 -19.87
C MET A 1 0.61 -3.19 -19.82
N THR A 2 -0.38 -3.83 -19.21
CA THR A 2 -1.67 -3.18 -18.91
C THR A 2 -1.42 -2.05 -17.92
N ALA A 3 -2.03 -0.88 -18.15
CA ALA A 3 -1.94 0.22 -17.19
C ALA A 3 -2.79 -0.09 -15.94
N ALA A 4 -2.42 0.50 -14.80
CA ALA A 4 -3.15 0.39 -13.54
C ALA A 4 -3.72 1.75 -13.12
N LEU A 5 -4.89 1.74 -12.48
CA LEU A 5 -5.40 2.91 -11.77
C LEU A 5 -4.78 2.94 -10.36
N VAL A 6 -4.01 3.96 -10.05
CA VAL A 6 -3.39 4.12 -8.72
C VAL A 6 -4.29 4.97 -7.85
N ILE A 7 -4.67 4.43 -6.69
CA ILE A 7 -5.49 5.12 -5.69
C ILE A 7 -4.69 5.23 -4.40
N ILE A 8 -4.62 6.47 -3.87
CA ILE A 8 -3.96 6.78 -2.60
C ILE A 8 -5.05 7.13 -1.58
N PRO A 9 -5.40 6.25 -0.63
CA PRO A 9 -6.35 6.58 0.42
C PRO A 9 -5.73 7.55 1.44
N ALA A 10 -6.48 8.59 1.82
CA ALA A 10 -6.06 9.56 2.82
C ALA A 10 -7.23 9.94 3.73
N ARG A 11 -6.94 10.08 5.03
CA ARG A 11 -7.91 10.55 6.05
C ARG A 11 -7.20 11.43 7.07
N LEU A 12 -7.86 12.47 7.58
CA LEU A 12 -7.26 13.33 8.62
C LEU A 12 -7.18 12.66 9.99
N ALA A 13 -8.01 11.65 10.25
CA ALA A 13 -8.09 10.95 11.53
C ALA A 13 -6.83 10.11 11.79
N ALA A 14 -5.81 10.74 12.38
CA ALA A 14 -4.61 10.11 12.89
C ALA A 14 -4.36 10.56 14.33
N THR A 15 -4.24 9.60 15.26
CA THR A 15 -4.07 9.88 16.69
C THR A 15 -2.63 10.22 17.07
N ARG A 16 -1.65 9.52 16.46
CA ARG A 16 -0.21 9.68 16.77
C ARG A 16 0.41 10.90 16.10
N LEU A 17 -0.11 11.30 14.95
CA LEU A 17 0.34 12.48 14.21
C LEU A 17 -0.90 13.24 13.70
N PRO A 18 -1.34 14.29 14.40
CA PRO A 18 -2.52 15.06 14.02
C PRO A 18 -2.39 15.64 12.60
N ARG A 19 -3.48 15.57 11.82
CA ARG A 19 -3.52 16.05 10.42
C ARG A 19 -2.38 15.50 9.56
N LYS A 20 -1.93 14.27 9.85
CA LYS A 20 -0.80 13.59 9.22
C LYS A 20 -0.68 13.79 7.70
N PRO A 21 -1.71 13.54 6.86
CA PRO A 21 -1.60 13.74 5.41
C PRO A 21 -1.19 15.16 4.98
N LEU A 22 -1.51 16.16 5.80
CA LEU A 22 -1.21 17.57 5.55
C LEU A 22 0.06 18.05 6.24
N ALA A 23 0.78 17.17 6.94
CA ALA A 23 2.05 17.52 7.56
C ALA A 23 3.03 18.01 6.49
N ASP A 24 3.68 19.16 6.75
CA ASP A 24 4.64 19.73 5.81
C ASP A 24 5.91 18.87 5.72
N ILE A 25 6.30 18.53 4.50
CA ILE A 25 7.58 17.94 4.15
C ILE A 25 8.25 18.84 3.12
N CYS A 26 9.06 19.77 3.63
CA CYS A 26 9.88 20.68 2.82
C CYS A 26 9.03 21.52 1.85
N GLY A 27 7.97 22.17 2.37
CA GLY A 27 7.12 23.09 1.62
C GLY A 27 5.96 22.45 0.86
N LYS A 28 5.75 21.13 0.99
CA LYS A 28 4.60 20.42 0.42
C LYS A 28 3.96 19.50 1.45
N PRO A 29 2.62 19.35 1.44
CA PRO A 29 1.93 18.34 2.25
C PRO A 29 2.45 16.93 1.98
N MET A 30 2.51 16.09 3.01
CA MET A 30 2.94 14.69 2.89
C MET A 30 2.17 13.93 1.81
N ILE A 31 0.85 14.12 1.72
CA ILE A 31 0.03 13.44 0.72
C ILE A 31 0.38 13.85 -0.72
N VAL A 32 0.82 15.10 -0.92
CA VAL A 32 1.32 15.57 -2.22
C VAL A 32 2.64 14.89 -2.56
N ARG A 33 3.52 14.68 -1.57
CA ARG A 33 4.77 13.91 -1.80
C ARG A 33 4.48 12.48 -2.25
N VAL A 34 3.50 11.81 -1.65
CA VAL A 34 3.08 10.45 -2.06
C VAL A 34 2.50 10.47 -3.48
N LEU A 35 1.64 11.45 -3.80
CA LEU A 35 1.10 11.64 -5.14
C LEU A 35 2.22 11.76 -6.19
N GLU A 36 3.24 12.57 -5.93
CA GLU A 36 4.38 12.76 -6.83
C GLU A 36 5.13 11.46 -7.07
N GLN A 37 5.42 10.67 -6.02
CA GLN A 37 6.09 9.38 -6.17
C GLN A 37 5.25 8.37 -6.96
N ALA A 38 3.94 8.35 -6.72
CA ALA A 38 3.01 7.51 -7.48
C ALA A 38 2.92 7.90 -8.96
N GLN A 39 2.95 9.19 -9.27
CA GLN A 39 3.00 9.67 -10.66
C GLN A 39 4.33 9.31 -11.33
N ASN A 40 5.45 9.45 -10.62
CA ASN A 40 6.77 9.07 -11.11
C ASN A 40 6.93 7.56 -11.36
N ALA A 41 6.03 6.72 -10.80
CA ALA A 41 6.00 5.29 -11.10
C ALA A 41 5.61 5.00 -12.56
N ASP A 42 4.88 5.91 -13.21
CA ASP A 42 4.47 5.86 -14.62
C ASP A 42 3.77 4.53 -15.01
N ILE A 43 2.82 4.10 -14.18
CA ILE A 43 2.04 2.86 -14.40
C ILE A 43 0.57 3.12 -14.80
N GLY A 44 0.13 4.37 -14.73
CA GLY A 44 -1.22 4.81 -15.09
C GLY A 44 -1.69 6.03 -14.29
N PRO A 45 -2.98 6.41 -14.40
CA PRO A 45 -3.50 7.58 -13.70
C PRO A 45 -3.48 7.39 -12.18
N VAL A 46 -3.26 8.49 -11.47
CA VAL A 46 -3.16 8.52 -10.01
C VAL A 46 -4.22 9.45 -9.43
N ALA A 47 -4.99 8.96 -8.47
CA ALA A 47 -5.97 9.76 -7.74
C ALA A 47 -5.87 9.56 -6.23
N VAL A 48 -6.09 10.63 -5.47
CA VAL A 48 -6.18 10.60 -4.01
C VAL A 48 -7.64 10.44 -3.59
N ALA A 49 -7.94 9.41 -2.82
CA ALA A 49 -9.26 9.17 -2.25
C ALA A 49 -9.32 9.68 -0.81
N CYS A 50 -10.07 10.75 -0.57
CA CYS A 50 -10.12 11.41 0.74
C CYS A 50 -11.54 11.62 1.23
N ASP A 51 -11.69 11.84 2.54
CA ASP A 51 -12.96 12.19 3.19
C ASP A 51 -12.98 13.62 3.75
N ASP A 52 -11.91 14.37 3.55
CA ASP A 52 -11.73 15.70 4.10
C ASP A 52 -11.41 16.74 3.03
N LYS A 53 -12.01 17.93 3.16
CA LYS A 53 -11.89 19.02 2.20
C LYS A 53 -10.47 19.60 2.15
N ASP A 54 -9.77 19.69 3.27
CA ASP A 54 -8.42 20.25 3.30
C ASP A 54 -7.44 19.34 2.53
N ILE A 55 -7.64 18.01 2.60
CA ILE A 55 -6.87 17.06 1.78
C ILE A 55 -7.20 17.22 0.31
N PHE A 56 -8.50 17.30 -0.02
CA PHE A 56 -8.96 17.49 -1.40
C PHE A 56 -8.37 18.74 -2.03
N ASP A 57 -8.50 19.89 -1.35
CA ASP A 57 -7.99 21.19 -1.81
C ASP A 57 -6.47 21.15 -1.96
N ALA A 58 -5.75 20.60 -0.98
CA ALA A 58 -4.29 20.49 -1.05
C ALA A 58 -3.81 19.71 -2.28
N ILE A 59 -4.52 18.66 -2.68
CA ILE A 59 -4.18 17.90 -3.89
C ILE A 59 -4.51 18.68 -5.15
N GLN A 60 -5.67 19.32 -5.22
CA GLN A 60 -6.08 20.14 -6.38
C GLN A 60 -5.14 21.34 -6.60
N ASP A 61 -4.74 22.01 -5.52
CA ASP A 61 -3.80 23.14 -5.55
C ASP A 61 -2.41 22.75 -6.08
N HIS A 62 -2.07 21.46 -5.99
CA HIS A 62 -0.83 20.91 -6.53
C HIS A 62 -1.04 20.18 -7.88
N GLY A 63 -2.19 20.40 -8.54
CA GLY A 63 -2.50 19.85 -9.87
C GLY A 63 -2.79 18.35 -9.89
N GLY A 64 -3.02 17.74 -8.73
CA GLY A 64 -3.36 16.34 -8.60
C GLY A 64 -4.86 16.07 -8.73
N GLN A 65 -5.21 14.81 -9.01
CA GLN A 65 -6.59 14.36 -8.97
C GLN A 65 -6.96 13.90 -7.56
N ALA A 66 -8.01 14.49 -6.98
CA ALA A 66 -8.62 14.02 -5.73
C ALA A 66 -10.08 13.67 -5.95
N VAL A 67 -10.57 12.69 -5.17
CA VAL A 67 -11.97 12.28 -5.15
C VAL A 67 -12.46 12.18 -3.70
N MET A 68 -13.62 12.78 -3.45
CA MET A 68 -14.30 12.69 -2.17
C MET A 68 -14.98 11.34 -2.05
N THR A 69 -14.69 10.64 -0.95
CA THR A 69 -15.27 9.36 -0.58
C THR A 69 -16.01 9.49 0.73
N ARG A 70 -16.88 8.53 1.04
CA ARG A 70 -17.61 8.52 2.32
C ARG A 70 -16.67 8.48 3.53
N VAL A 71 -17.16 9.05 4.63
CA VAL A 71 -16.45 9.17 5.91
C VAL A 71 -16.50 7.89 6.76
N ASP A 72 -17.44 6.99 6.48
CA ASP A 72 -17.81 5.84 7.33
C ASP A 72 -17.21 4.50 6.86
N HIS A 73 -16.23 4.54 5.95
CA HIS A 73 -15.49 3.36 5.52
C HIS A 73 -14.74 2.71 6.67
N ALA A 74 -14.92 1.39 6.84
CA ALA A 74 -14.26 0.62 7.88
C ALA A 74 -12.75 0.43 7.60
N SER A 75 -12.36 0.31 6.32
CA SER A 75 -10.98 0.09 5.91
C SER A 75 -10.54 0.97 4.74
N GLY A 76 -9.22 1.01 4.49
CA GLY A 76 -8.66 1.67 3.30
C GLY A 76 -9.10 1.00 2.00
N SER A 77 -9.21 -0.33 2.00
CA SER A 77 -9.65 -1.13 0.85
C SER A 77 -11.10 -0.79 0.44
N ASP A 78 -12.01 -0.56 1.39
CA ASP A 78 -13.39 -0.14 1.10
C ASP A 78 -13.43 1.24 0.44
N ARG A 79 -12.63 2.19 0.95
CA ARG A 79 -12.49 3.53 0.40
C ARG A 79 -11.98 3.50 -1.04
N ILE A 80 -10.98 2.65 -1.29
CA ILE A 80 -10.40 2.50 -2.63
C ILE A 80 -11.43 1.94 -3.60
N HIS A 81 -12.19 0.93 -3.20
CA HIS A 81 -13.23 0.36 -4.05
C HIS A 81 -14.29 1.40 -4.45
N GLU A 82 -14.72 2.28 -3.53
CA GLU A 82 -15.59 3.41 -3.88
C GLU A 82 -14.89 4.39 -4.85
N ALA A 83 -13.66 4.80 -4.54
CA ALA A 83 -12.91 5.75 -5.35
C ALA A 83 -12.70 5.26 -6.80
N VAL A 84 -12.45 3.95 -6.98
CA VAL A 84 -12.31 3.32 -8.29
C VAL A 84 -13.58 3.52 -9.12
N GLY A 85 -14.76 3.34 -8.54
CA GLY A 85 -16.03 3.55 -9.23
C GLY A 85 -16.32 5.01 -9.59
N LEU A 86 -15.75 5.97 -8.84
CA LEU A 86 -15.87 7.40 -9.10
C LEU A 86 -14.88 7.89 -10.16
N VAL A 87 -13.66 7.36 -10.15
CA VAL A 87 -12.55 7.80 -11.02
C VAL A 87 -12.58 7.11 -12.38
N ASP A 88 -12.96 5.82 -12.41
CA ASP A 88 -13.03 5.02 -13.63
C ASP A 88 -14.36 4.24 -13.71
N PRO A 89 -15.48 4.95 -13.95
CA PRO A 89 -16.82 4.36 -14.02
C PRO A 89 -17.03 3.47 -15.25
N ASP A 90 -16.22 3.67 -16.29
CA ASP A 90 -16.28 2.89 -17.54
C ASP A 90 -15.43 1.60 -17.46
N GLU A 91 -14.84 1.31 -16.29
CA GLU A 91 -13.99 0.14 -16.03
C GLU A 91 -12.82 -0.03 -17.03
N LYS A 92 -12.18 1.08 -17.43
CA LYS A 92 -11.03 1.06 -18.37
C LYS A 92 -9.80 0.37 -17.79
N PHE A 93 -9.65 0.36 -16.46
CA PHE A 93 -8.50 -0.25 -15.79
C PHE A 93 -8.89 -1.54 -15.06
N GLU A 94 -8.31 -2.65 -15.50
CA GLU A 94 -8.48 -3.98 -14.87
C GLU A 94 -7.67 -4.15 -13.59
N VAL A 95 -6.70 -3.27 -13.34
CA VAL A 95 -5.83 -3.33 -12.16
C VAL A 95 -5.94 -2.02 -11.38
N VAL A 96 -6.04 -2.16 -10.06
CA VAL A 96 -6.07 -1.05 -9.10
C VAL A 96 -4.88 -1.20 -8.17
N LEU A 97 -4.05 -0.18 -8.06
CA LEU A 97 -2.95 -0.14 -7.11
C LEU A 97 -3.31 0.73 -5.91
N ASN A 98 -3.23 0.15 -4.71
CA ASN A 98 -3.33 0.83 -3.44
C ASN A 98 -1.94 1.26 -2.96
N VAL A 99 -1.68 2.56 -2.96
CA VAL A 99 -0.45 3.15 -2.39
C VAL A 99 -0.83 3.91 -1.13
N GLN A 100 -0.23 3.57 0.01
CA GLN A 100 -0.58 4.20 1.28
C GLN A 100 -0.24 5.70 1.28
N GLY A 101 -1.12 6.53 1.84
CA GLY A 101 -0.95 7.99 1.90
C GLY A 101 0.15 8.48 2.86
N ASP A 102 0.91 7.59 3.48
CA ASP A 102 1.90 7.88 4.52
C ASP A 102 3.31 7.35 4.25
N VAL A 103 3.59 6.98 3.01
CA VAL A 103 4.92 6.58 2.54
C VAL A 103 5.52 7.63 1.58
N PRO A 104 5.78 8.88 2.03
CA PRO A 104 6.22 9.96 1.15
C PRO A 104 7.59 9.72 0.49
N LEU A 105 8.37 8.75 0.97
CA LEU A 105 9.69 8.37 0.44
C LEU A 105 9.66 7.08 -0.38
N ILE A 106 8.47 6.60 -0.75
CA ILE A 106 8.38 5.40 -1.57
C ILE A 106 9.07 5.61 -2.93
N ALA A 107 9.94 4.68 -3.29
CA ALA A 107 10.58 4.68 -4.60
C ALA A 107 9.57 4.30 -5.69
N PRO A 108 9.55 4.98 -6.85
CA PRO A 108 8.72 4.61 -8.00
C PRO A 108 8.87 3.14 -8.42
N GLU A 109 10.09 2.59 -8.28
CA GLU A 109 10.42 1.19 -8.54
C GLU A 109 9.67 0.23 -7.61
N ALA A 110 9.49 0.59 -6.34
CA ALA A 110 8.75 -0.22 -5.37
C ALA A 110 7.25 -0.28 -5.72
N ILE A 111 6.70 0.84 -6.21
CA ILE A 111 5.32 0.91 -6.72
C ILE A 111 5.16 -0.01 -7.94
N ARG A 112 6.09 0.03 -8.89
CA ARG A 112 6.12 -0.89 -10.05
C ARG A 112 6.27 -2.35 -9.62
N ALA A 113 7.08 -2.63 -8.61
CA ALA A 113 7.29 -3.98 -8.10
C ALA A 113 6.02 -4.60 -7.50
N ALA A 114 5.13 -3.80 -6.89
CA ALA A 114 3.84 -4.29 -6.39
C ALA A 114 2.88 -4.70 -7.52
N PHE A 115 3.02 -4.07 -8.68
CA PHE A 115 2.22 -4.35 -9.88
C PHE A 115 2.72 -5.59 -10.64
N ALA A 116 4.03 -5.81 -10.66
CA ALA A 116 4.68 -6.88 -11.42
C ALA A 116 4.07 -8.30 -11.25
N PRO A 117 3.62 -8.74 -10.05
CA PRO A 117 3.02 -10.07 -9.90
C PRO A 117 1.75 -10.31 -10.72
N LEU A 118 1.03 -9.25 -11.10
CA LEU A 118 -0.20 -9.36 -11.89
C LEU A 118 0.04 -9.61 -13.38
N THR A 119 1.29 -9.67 -13.84
CA THR A 119 1.61 -10.20 -15.18
C THR A 119 1.26 -11.68 -15.30
N VAL A 120 1.23 -12.41 -14.18
CA VAL A 120 0.74 -13.78 -14.10
C VAL A 120 -0.80 -13.77 -14.07
N PRO A 121 -1.48 -14.42 -15.03
CA PRO A 121 -2.93 -14.38 -15.13
C PRO A 121 -3.67 -14.83 -13.86
N ASP A 122 -3.18 -15.89 -13.21
CA ASP A 122 -3.82 -16.48 -12.03
C ASP A 122 -3.58 -15.71 -10.72
N VAL A 123 -2.70 -14.70 -10.73
CA VAL A 123 -2.47 -13.86 -9.55
C VAL A 123 -3.58 -12.83 -9.46
N GLN A 124 -4.19 -12.74 -8.29
CA GLN A 124 -5.29 -11.82 -8.02
C GLN A 124 -4.82 -10.56 -7.29
N ILE A 125 -3.77 -10.70 -6.49
CA ILE A 125 -3.19 -9.63 -5.67
C ILE A 125 -1.67 -9.69 -5.78
N GLY A 126 -1.05 -8.56 -6.11
CA GLY A 126 0.39 -8.34 -6.02
C GLY A 126 0.73 -7.49 -4.81
N THR A 127 1.88 -7.74 -4.18
CA THR A 127 2.43 -6.92 -3.10
C THR A 127 3.96 -7.01 -3.10
N ILE A 128 4.64 -6.39 -2.13
CA ILE A 128 6.11 -6.37 -2.05
C ILE A 128 6.61 -6.73 -0.66
N MET A 129 7.86 -7.21 -0.62
CA MET A 129 8.59 -7.49 0.60
C MET A 129 10.06 -7.13 0.47
N THR A 130 10.71 -6.86 1.59
CA THR A 130 12.17 -6.70 1.67
C THR A 130 12.74 -7.70 2.66
N GLU A 131 13.99 -8.12 2.48
CA GLU A 131 14.68 -8.91 3.51
C GLU A 131 14.95 -8.05 4.75
N PHE A 132 14.78 -8.64 5.94
CA PHE A 132 15.23 -8.00 7.17
C PHE A 132 16.75 -8.04 7.28
N THR A 133 17.38 -6.87 7.29
CA THR A 133 18.82 -6.74 7.57
C THR A 133 19.12 -6.37 9.03
N ASN A 134 18.12 -5.83 9.75
CA ASN A 134 18.21 -5.51 11.17
C ASN A 134 17.40 -6.51 12.03
N PRO A 135 18.06 -7.29 12.91
CA PRO A 135 17.37 -8.21 13.83
C PRO A 135 16.34 -7.54 14.74
N ASP A 136 16.55 -6.30 15.17
CA ASP A 136 15.62 -5.60 16.06
C ASP A 136 14.26 -5.37 15.37
N PHE A 137 14.27 -5.03 14.08
CA PHE A 137 13.03 -4.87 13.29
C PHE A 137 12.41 -6.22 12.96
N ARG A 138 13.22 -7.25 12.74
CA ARG A 138 12.73 -8.62 12.47
C ARG A 138 11.90 -9.16 13.63
N ASP A 139 12.40 -8.94 14.86
CA ASP A 139 11.82 -9.49 16.07
C ASP A 139 10.66 -8.63 16.63
N ASP A 140 10.48 -7.41 16.11
CA ASP A 140 9.36 -6.52 16.48
C ASP A 140 8.03 -6.95 15.80
N PRO A 141 6.95 -7.17 16.56
CA PRO A 141 5.64 -7.56 16.03
C PRO A 141 4.91 -6.46 15.23
N ASN A 142 5.41 -5.22 15.23
CA ASN A 142 4.89 -4.15 14.37
C ASN A 142 5.25 -4.39 12.90
N PHE A 143 6.40 -5.03 12.64
CA PHE A 143 6.84 -5.39 11.29
C PHE A 143 6.28 -6.75 10.91
N VAL A 144 5.48 -6.79 9.85
CA VAL A 144 4.77 -8.00 9.42
C VAL A 144 5.74 -8.91 8.65
N LYS A 145 5.81 -10.18 9.02
CA LYS A 145 6.60 -11.19 8.32
C LYS A 145 5.79 -11.80 7.18
N ALA A 146 6.39 -11.93 6.00
CA ALA A 146 5.85 -12.69 4.87
C ALA A 146 6.49 -14.08 4.82
N VAL A 147 5.68 -15.13 4.92
CA VAL A 147 6.10 -16.51 4.65
C VAL A 147 5.71 -16.83 3.22
N THR A 148 6.69 -17.14 2.38
CA THR A 148 6.50 -17.24 0.93
C THR A 148 7.23 -18.44 0.34
N THR A 149 6.88 -18.80 -0.89
CA THR A 149 7.60 -19.82 -1.68
C THR A 149 7.96 -19.27 -3.07
N PRO A 150 9.19 -19.47 -3.57
CA PRO A 150 9.56 -19.05 -4.92
C PRO A 150 8.66 -19.70 -5.98
N ASN A 151 8.26 -18.94 -7.01
CA ASN A 151 7.35 -19.44 -8.05
C ASN A 151 7.92 -19.38 -9.49
N GLY A 152 9.22 -19.10 -9.65
CA GLY A 152 9.94 -19.22 -10.93
C GLY A 152 10.05 -17.94 -11.78
N GLU A 153 9.37 -16.84 -11.41
CA GLU A 153 9.34 -15.59 -12.19
C GLU A 153 9.95 -14.39 -11.46
N GLY A 154 10.85 -14.61 -10.50
CA GLY A 154 11.36 -13.53 -9.64
C GLY A 154 10.34 -13.00 -8.62
N HIS A 155 9.15 -13.60 -8.59
CA HIS A 155 8.13 -13.39 -7.58
C HIS A 155 8.06 -14.60 -6.64
N HIS A 156 7.48 -14.39 -5.47
CA HIS A 156 7.17 -15.44 -4.53
C HIS A 156 5.66 -15.54 -4.36
N ARG A 157 5.11 -16.74 -4.21
CA ARG A 157 3.73 -16.90 -3.76
C ARG A 157 3.67 -16.74 -2.25
N ALA A 158 2.79 -15.87 -1.76
CA ALA A 158 2.54 -15.77 -0.33
C ALA A 158 1.84 -17.03 0.18
N LEU A 159 2.36 -17.60 1.25
CA LEU A 159 1.76 -18.71 1.99
C LEU A 159 1.05 -18.21 3.25
N TYR A 160 1.65 -17.22 3.94
CA TYR A 160 1.09 -16.64 5.15
C TYR A 160 1.70 -15.28 5.48
N PHE A 161 0.99 -14.47 6.26
CA PHE A 161 1.50 -13.23 6.86
C PHE A 161 1.29 -13.26 8.37
N THR A 162 2.27 -12.82 9.15
CA THR A 162 2.15 -12.87 10.61
C THR A 162 2.99 -11.81 11.31
N ARG A 163 2.57 -11.41 12.50
CA ARG A 163 3.39 -10.58 13.41
C ARG A 163 4.41 -11.42 14.18
N ALA A 164 4.23 -12.73 14.26
CA ALA A 164 5.19 -13.63 14.87
C ALA A 164 6.45 -13.78 14.00
N LEU A 165 7.58 -14.12 14.62
CA LEU A 165 8.79 -14.44 13.88
C LEU A 165 8.59 -15.76 13.11
N ALA A 166 8.55 -15.69 11.78
CA ALA A 166 8.34 -16.83 10.90
C ALA A 166 9.00 -16.62 9.52
N PRO A 167 9.52 -17.68 8.87
CA PRO A 167 9.52 -19.08 9.29
C PRO A 167 10.52 -19.36 10.43
N SER A 168 10.41 -20.54 11.05
CA SER A 168 11.43 -21.05 11.97
C SER A 168 12.62 -21.65 11.19
N GLY A 169 13.79 -21.71 11.84
CA GLY A 169 15.01 -22.26 11.25
C GLY A 169 15.95 -21.21 10.66
N GLU A 170 16.95 -21.68 9.92
CA GLU A 170 17.91 -20.83 9.22
C GLU A 170 17.31 -20.27 7.92
N GLY A 171 17.75 -19.07 7.54
CA GLY A 171 17.36 -18.42 6.29
C GLY A 171 16.87 -16.99 6.49
N PRO A 172 16.56 -16.30 5.39
CA PRO A 172 16.10 -14.92 5.43
C PRO A 172 14.66 -14.83 5.98
N HIS A 173 14.41 -13.74 6.70
CA HIS A 173 13.06 -13.30 7.06
C HIS A 173 12.69 -12.12 6.18
N TYR A 174 11.44 -12.08 5.71
CA TYR A 174 10.97 -11.01 4.84
C TYR A 174 9.95 -10.12 5.54
N HIS A 175 10.17 -8.82 5.46
CA HIS A 175 9.23 -7.78 5.88
C HIS A 175 8.23 -7.52 4.76
N HIS A 176 6.96 -7.79 5.01
CA HIS A 176 5.85 -7.41 4.14
C HIS A 176 5.58 -5.90 4.22
N ILE A 177 5.41 -5.26 3.07
CA ILE A 177 5.12 -3.83 2.95
C ILE A 177 3.70 -3.67 2.38
N GLY A 178 2.86 -2.88 3.06
CA GLY A 178 1.41 -2.77 2.83
C GLY A 178 0.99 -2.02 1.57
N ILE A 179 1.52 -2.40 0.41
CA ILE A 179 1.18 -1.87 -0.91
C ILE A 179 0.64 -3.01 -1.73
N TYR A 180 -0.50 -2.79 -2.37
CA TYR A 180 -1.23 -3.88 -3.01
C TYR A 180 -1.70 -3.49 -4.39
N ALA A 181 -1.37 -4.32 -5.37
CA ALA A 181 -2.01 -4.30 -6.68
C ALA A 181 -3.13 -5.35 -6.68
N TYR A 182 -4.34 -4.95 -7.01
CA TYR A 182 -5.47 -5.85 -7.13
C TYR A 182 -5.90 -5.93 -8.59
N ARG A 183 -6.26 -7.11 -9.08
CA ARG A 183 -7.23 -7.16 -10.16
C ARG A 183 -8.53 -6.51 -9.67
N ARG A 184 -9.18 -5.68 -10.49
CA ARG A 184 -10.42 -4.97 -10.12
C ARG A 184 -11.47 -5.94 -9.58
N SER A 185 -11.66 -7.09 -10.24
CA SER A 185 -12.56 -8.14 -9.78
C SER A 185 -12.15 -8.76 -8.42
N ALA A 186 -10.86 -8.86 -8.15
CA ALA A 186 -10.32 -9.32 -6.87
C ALA A 186 -10.56 -8.30 -5.76
N LEU A 187 -10.39 -7.00 -6.02
CA LEU A 187 -10.71 -5.93 -5.08
C LEU A 187 -12.20 -5.93 -4.72
N ALA A 188 -13.09 -6.03 -5.73
CA ALA A 188 -14.53 -6.10 -5.51
C ALA A 188 -14.92 -7.32 -4.67
N LYS A 189 -14.34 -8.51 -4.97
CA LYS A 189 -14.51 -9.71 -4.16
C LYS A 189 -14.02 -9.48 -2.72
N PHE A 190 -12.83 -8.92 -2.55
CA PHE A 190 -12.21 -8.71 -1.24
C PHE A 190 -13.04 -7.82 -0.32
N VAL A 191 -13.53 -6.68 -0.84
CA VAL A 191 -14.38 -5.74 -0.10
C VAL A 191 -15.73 -6.34 0.29
N ALA A 192 -16.26 -7.27 -0.51
CA ALA A 192 -17.50 -7.98 -0.18
C ALA A 192 -17.33 -9.08 0.90
N LEU A 193 -16.09 -9.48 1.23
CA LEU A 193 -15.83 -10.49 2.25
C LEU A 193 -15.97 -9.91 3.66
N SER A 194 -16.68 -10.64 4.52
CA SER A 194 -16.67 -10.36 5.96
C SER A 194 -15.26 -10.56 6.55
N PRO A 195 -14.92 -9.85 7.64
CA PRO A 195 -13.66 -10.04 8.34
C PRO A 195 -13.41 -11.51 8.69
N SER A 196 -12.21 -11.99 8.40
CA SER A 196 -11.85 -13.40 8.57
C SER A 196 -11.25 -13.70 9.96
N PRO A 197 -11.32 -14.94 10.46
CA PRO A 197 -10.77 -15.28 11.77
C PRO A 197 -9.30 -14.89 11.97
N LEU A 198 -8.43 -15.12 10.97
CA LEU A 198 -7.00 -14.79 11.09
C LEU A 198 -6.74 -13.30 10.94
N GLU A 199 -7.48 -12.61 10.06
CA GLU A 199 -7.45 -11.14 9.99
C GLU A 199 -7.76 -10.52 11.34
N LEU A 200 -8.83 -10.96 12.03
CA LEU A 200 -9.22 -10.42 13.33
C LEU A 200 -8.15 -10.72 14.40
N ARG A 201 -7.53 -11.91 14.34
CA ARG A 201 -6.52 -12.35 15.31
C ARG A 201 -5.19 -11.61 15.15
N GLU A 202 -4.68 -11.48 13.93
CA GLU A 202 -3.38 -10.87 13.62
C GLU A 202 -3.49 -9.36 13.33
N LYS A 203 -4.71 -8.86 13.11
CA LYS A 203 -4.99 -7.50 12.64
C LYS A 203 -4.28 -7.22 11.31
N LEU A 204 -4.50 -8.12 10.34
CA LEU A 204 -3.89 -8.12 8.99
C LEU A 204 -4.96 -8.44 7.93
N GLU A 205 -5.40 -7.43 7.19
CA GLU A 205 -6.50 -7.55 6.23
C GLU A 205 -6.22 -8.52 5.09
N GLN A 206 -4.97 -8.66 4.67
CA GLN A 206 -4.56 -9.55 3.58
C GLN A 206 -4.77 -11.03 3.90
N LEU A 207 -4.90 -11.39 5.18
CA LEU A 207 -5.24 -12.77 5.57
C LEU A 207 -6.66 -13.16 5.14
N ARG A 208 -7.59 -12.20 5.07
CA ARG A 208 -8.95 -12.42 4.52
C ARG A 208 -8.92 -12.87 3.07
N ALA A 209 -8.02 -12.31 2.28
CA ALA A 209 -7.83 -12.73 0.90
C ALA A 209 -7.28 -14.17 0.83
N LEU A 210 -6.27 -14.50 1.64
CA LEU A 210 -5.73 -15.87 1.71
C LEU A 210 -6.79 -16.89 2.17
N GLU A 211 -7.56 -16.59 3.21
CA GLU A 211 -8.63 -17.46 3.72
C GLU A 211 -9.76 -17.65 2.70
N ALA A 212 -10.02 -16.65 1.84
CA ALA A 212 -10.97 -16.75 0.72
C ALA A 212 -10.39 -17.43 -0.54
N GLY A 213 -9.20 -18.06 -0.42
CA GLY A 213 -8.53 -18.79 -1.48
C GLY A 213 -7.94 -17.91 -2.57
N MET A 214 -7.76 -16.61 -2.33
CA MET A 214 -7.20 -15.70 -3.32
C MET A 214 -5.69 -15.86 -3.40
N ARG A 215 -5.14 -15.88 -4.62
CA ARG A 215 -3.69 -15.95 -4.82
C ARG A 215 -3.06 -14.57 -4.65
N ILE A 216 -2.11 -14.48 -3.72
CA ILE A 216 -1.25 -13.32 -3.49
C ILE A 216 0.18 -13.70 -3.86
N ASP A 217 0.78 -12.93 -4.76
CA ASP A 217 2.20 -13.05 -5.09
C ASP A 217 2.94 -11.76 -4.68
N VAL A 218 4.21 -11.91 -4.34
CA VAL A 218 5.03 -10.90 -3.65
C VAL A 218 6.34 -10.73 -4.41
N SER A 219 6.67 -9.48 -4.75
CA SER A 219 7.98 -9.13 -5.31
C SER A 219 8.98 -8.81 -4.20
N VAL A 220 10.24 -9.20 -4.38
CA VAL A 220 11.33 -8.79 -3.48
C VAL A 220 11.89 -7.46 -3.95
N ILE A 221 12.04 -6.50 -3.03
CA ILE A 221 12.68 -5.20 -3.27
C ILE A 221 13.88 -5.03 -2.34
N ASP A 222 14.82 -4.16 -2.71
CA ASP A 222 16.08 -3.97 -1.98
C ASP A 222 15.93 -3.16 -0.69
N SER A 223 14.90 -2.33 -0.58
CA SER A 223 14.69 -1.45 0.57
C SER A 223 13.22 -1.17 0.84
N ALA A 224 12.79 -1.28 2.09
CA ALA A 224 11.45 -0.86 2.50
C ALA A 224 11.26 0.66 2.36
N PRO A 225 10.08 1.12 1.90
CA PRO A 225 9.70 2.52 2.04
C PRO A 225 9.58 2.86 3.52
N MET A 226 9.91 4.10 3.86
CA MET A 226 9.75 4.60 5.22
C MET A 226 8.34 5.16 5.41
N ASP A 227 7.57 4.54 6.31
CA ASP A 227 6.29 5.06 6.77
C ASP A 227 6.51 6.26 7.70
N VAL A 228 5.59 7.22 7.68
CA VAL A 228 5.59 8.38 8.60
C VAL A 228 4.44 8.26 9.59
N ASN A 229 4.68 7.73 10.78
CA ASN A 229 3.63 7.50 11.78
C ASN A 229 3.76 8.38 13.03
N THR A 230 4.96 8.89 13.31
CA THR A 230 5.26 9.75 14.46
C THR A 230 5.90 11.07 14.03
N PRO A 231 5.99 12.06 14.94
CA PRO A 231 6.77 13.28 14.68
C PRO A 231 8.24 13.01 14.34
N GLU A 232 8.86 12.00 14.95
CA GLU A 232 10.25 11.61 14.67
C GLU A 232 10.39 11.06 13.25
N ASP A 233 9.43 10.26 12.78
CA ASP A 233 9.41 9.79 11.40
C ASP A 233 9.28 10.96 10.42
N LEU A 234 8.45 11.96 10.76
CA LEU A 234 8.27 13.15 9.94
C LEU A 234 9.57 13.95 9.81
N GLU A 235 10.34 14.10 10.89
CA GLU A 235 11.65 14.76 10.83
C GLU A 235 12.66 13.98 9.98
N ARG A 236 12.66 12.64 10.08
CA ARG A 236 13.48 11.79 9.20
C ARG A 236 13.07 11.95 7.74
N ALA A 237 11.78 12.02 7.44
CA ALA A 237 11.29 12.26 6.09
C ALA A 237 11.73 13.63 5.56
N ARG A 238 11.63 14.69 6.37
CA ARG A 238 12.13 16.04 6.04
C ARG A 238 13.64 16.02 5.79
N ALA A 239 14.42 15.31 6.60
CA ALA A 239 15.86 15.21 6.40
C ALA A 239 16.21 14.56 5.06
N ALA A 240 15.55 13.45 4.71
CA ALA A 240 15.76 12.76 3.43
C ALA A 240 15.45 13.68 2.23
N TYR A 241 14.34 14.43 2.27
CA TYR A 241 13.96 15.38 1.21
C TYR A 241 14.87 16.59 1.08
N ARG A 242 15.66 16.93 2.11
CA ARG A 242 16.68 17.99 2.01
C ARG A 242 17.95 17.52 1.32
N THR A 243 18.18 16.20 1.28
CA THR A 243 19.40 15.59 0.73
C THR A 243 19.21 14.99 -0.66
N SER A 244 17.97 14.82 -1.11
CA SER A 244 17.57 14.40 -2.45
C SER A 244 17.54 15.55 -3.43
#